data_AF-A0A378IC04-F1
#
_entry.id   AF-A0A378IC04-F1
#
_cell.length_a   1.000
_cell.length_b   1.000
_cell.length_c   1.000
_cell.angle_alpha   90.00
_cell.angle_beta   90.00
_cell.angle_gamma   90.00
#
_symmetry.space_group_name_H-M   'P 1'
#
loop_
_entity.id
_entity.type
_entity.pdbx_description
1 polymer ?
#
loop_
_entity_poly.entity_id
_entity_poly.type
_entity_poly.pdbx_seq_one_letter_code
_entity_poly.pdbx_strand_id
1 'polypeptide(L)'
;MLLTLALVVLCSAIIVFFAEEFGGVFKKIFALPGVKLILPLLIASFIVAAYEDWIVWILLANKYVFHSAMSYIASLFPFQQFAAETVQILFLLFLTLFPPFIFITLRKRKTVVPFRYTWLICLVLWLFFSILFTVK
;
A
#
# COMPACT_ATOMS: atom_id res chain seq x y z
N MET A 1 -3.76 37.09 10.10
CA MET A 1 -4.76 36.04 10.44
C MET A 1 -6.14 36.28 9.82
N LEU A 2 -6.71 37.49 9.87
CA LEU A 2 -8.01 37.77 9.22
C LEU A 2 -7.97 37.58 7.69
N LEU A 3 -6.91 38.08 7.03
CA LEU A 3 -6.72 37.91 5.58
C LEU A 3 -6.67 36.43 5.15
N THR A 4 -5.90 35.61 5.88
CA THR A 4 -5.79 34.17 5.59
C THR A 4 -7.11 33.45 5.79
N LEU A 5 -7.88 33.82 6.82
CA LEU A 5 -9.21 33.27 7.08
C LEU A 5 -10.20 33.67 5.99
N ALA A 6 -10.20 34.94 5.57
CA ALA A 6 -11.01 35.42 4.48
C ALA A 6 -10.68 34.73 3.15
N LEU A 7 -9.39 34.52 2.85
CA LEU A 7 -8.96 33.80 1.65
C LEU A 7 -9.43 32.34 1.67
N VAL A 8 -9.30 31.66 2.81
CA VAL A 8 -9.76 30.27 2.97
C VAL A 8 -11.27 30.17 2.79
N VAL A 9 -12.05 31.10 3.35
CA VAL A 9 -13.51 31.16 3.19
C VAL A 9 -13.90 31.47 1.75
N LEU A 10 -13.19 32.37 1.07
CA LEU A 10 -13.42 32.67 -0.34
C LEU A 10 -13.13 31.45 -1.22
N CYS A 11 -11.98 30.80 -1.03
CA CYS A 11 -11.61 29.60 -1.77
C CYS A 11 -12.58 28.45 -1.52
N SER A 12 -13.00 28.21 -0.27
CA SER A 12 -13.95 27.15 0.03
C SER A 12 -15.32 27.45 -0.58
N ALA A 13 -15.78 28.71 -0.55
CA ALA A 13 -17.00 29.11 -1.22
C ALA A 13 -16.92 28.86 -2.74
N ILE A 14 -15.82 29.24 -3.40
CA ILE A 14 -15.62 28.98 -4.83
C ILE A 14 -15.68 27.47 -5.12
N ILE A 15 -14.98 26.64 -4.34
CA ILE A 15 -14.98 25.18 -4.54
C ILE A 15 -16.40 24.61 -4.39
N VAL A 16 -17.18 25.07 -3.40
CA VAL A 16 -18.55 24.60 -3.16
C VAL A 16 -19.50 25.04 -4.26
N PHE A 17 -19.45 26.31 -4.68
CA PHE A 17 -20.32 26.83 -5.74
C PHE A 17 -20.07 26.17 -7.10
N PHE A 18 -18.81 25.83 -7.40
CA PHE A 18 -18.43 25.20 -8.66
C PHE A 18 -18.21 23.68 -8.52
N ALA A 19 -18.69 23.05 -7.45
CA ALA A 19 -18.44 21.62 -7.20
C ALA A 19 -18.93 20.72 -8.34
N GLU A 20 -20.06 21.06 -8.96
CA GLU A 20 -20.62 20.30 -10.08
C GLU A 20 -19.80 20.46 -11.37
N GLU A 21 -19.35 21.68 -11.67
CA GLU A 21 -18.44 22.00 -12.78
C GLU A 21 -17.10 21.27 -12.62
N PHE A 22 -16.48 21.36 -11.44
CA PHE A 22 -15.25 20.64 -11.12
C PHE A 22 -15.45 19.12 -11.22
N GLY A 23 -16.55 18.59 -10.69
CA GLY A 23 -16.89 17.17 -10.80
C GLY A 23 -17.02 16.71 -12.25
N GLY A 24 -17.61 17.53 -13.12
CA GLY A 24 -17.69 17.26 -14.56
C GLY A 24 -16.32 17.24 -15.24
N VAL A 25 -15.44 18.18 -14.91
CA VAL A 25 -14.06 18.24 -15.41
C VAL A 25 -13.24 17.04 -14.92
N PHE A 26 -13.31 16.70 -13.64
CA PHE A 26 -12.65 15.51 -13.09
C PHE A 26 -13.14 14.24 -13.78
N LYS A 27 -14.45 14.07 -13.97
CA LYS A 27 -15.00 12.91 -14.70
C LYS A 27 -14.42 12.82 -16.12
N LYS A 28 -14.30 13.93 -16.85
CA LYS A 28 -13.67 13.95 -18.18
C LYS A 28 -12.19 13.58 -18.13
N ILE A 29 -11.44 14.10 -17.17
CA ILE A 29 -10.02 13.78 -16.97
C ILE A 29 -9.84 12.29 -16.65
N PHE A 30 -10.61 11.74 -15.71
CA PHE A 30 -10.57 10.33 -15.32
C PHE A 30 -11.13 9.36 -16.38
N ALA A 31 -11.92 9.85 -17.34
CA ALA A 31 -12.43 9.05 -18.45
C ALA A 31 -11.36 8.74 -19.51
N LEU A 32 -10.27 9.51 -19.55
CA LEU A 32 -9.17 9.28 -20.49
C LEU A 32 -8.47 7.94 -20.18
N PRO A 33 -8.23 7.08 -21.19
CA PRO A 33 -7.81 5.70 -20.99
C PRO A 33 -6.45 5.54 -20.28
N GLY A 34 -5.57 6.54 -20.33
CA GLY A 34 -4.28 6.53 -19.63
C GLY A 34 -4.32 7.13 -18.21
N VAL A 35 -5.29 7.98 -17.89
CA VAL A 35 -5.31 8.74 -16.64
C VAL A 35 -5.62 7.85 -15.44
N LYS A 36 -6.40 6.78 -15.64
CA LYS A 36 -6.72 5.81 -14.58
C LYS A 36 -5.51 5.12 -13.97
N LEU A 37 -4.39 5.04 -14.70
CA LEU A 37 -3.14 4.44 -14.20
C LEU A 37 -2.10 5.52 -13.86
N ILE A 38 -1.96 6.53 -14.71
CA ILE A 38 -0.93 7.56 -14.55
C ILE A 38 -1.24 8.46 -13.35
N LEU A 39 -2.50 8.88 -13.16
CA LEU A 39 -2.83 9.83 -12.11
C LEU A 39 -2.63 9.24 -10.69
N PRO A 40 -3.08 8.01 -10.38
CA PRO A 40 -2.76 7.39 -9.10
C PRO A 40 -1.25 7.22 -8.89
N LEU A 41 -0.51 6.87 -9.95
CA LEU A 41 0.94 6.71 -9.87
C LEU A 41 1.64 8.04 -9.58
N LEU A 42 1.22 9.12 -10.24
CA LEU A 42 1.78 10.45 -10.05
C LEU A 42 1.47 10.99 -8.65
N ILE A 43 0.25 10.77 -8.15
CA ILE A 43 -0.12 11.10 -6.77
C ILE A 43 0.72 10.28 -5.78
N ALA A 44 0.86 8.98 -6.00
CA ALA A 44 1.69 8.14 -5.14
C ALA A 44 3.15 8.61 -5.13
N SER A 45 3.74 8.88 -6.30
CA SER A 45 5.10 9.40 -6.41
C SER A 45 5.25 10.77 -5.76
N PHE A 46 4.26 11.65 -5.87
CA PHE A 46 4.28 12.96 -5.23
C PHE A 46 4.21 12.84 -3.70
N ILE A 47 3.34 11.98 -3.18
CA ILE A 47 3.29 11.68 -1.74
C ILE A 47 4.63 11.13 -1.27
N VAL A 48 5.26 10.27 -2.07
CA VAL A 48 6.57 9.72 -1.74
C VAL A 48 7.65 10.80 -1.65
N ALA A 49 7.69 11.70 -2.64
CA ALA A 49 8.66 12.79 -2.67
C ALA A 49 8.40 13.86 -1.59
N ALA A 50 7.13 14.15 -1.29
CA ALA A 50 6.78 15.19 -0.33
C ALA A 50 6.92 14.74 1.14
N TYR A 51 6.83 13.44 1.41
CA TYR A 51 6.85 12.86 2.76
C TYR A 51 7.95 11.81 2.93
N GLU A 52 9.10 12.02 2.26
CA GLU A 52 10.22 11.07 2.24
C GLU A 52 10.62 10.60 3.65
N ASP A 53 10.82 11.53 4.59
CA ASP A 53 11.18 11.23 5.98
C ASP A 53 10.16 10.34 6.70
N TRP A 54 8.87 10.65 6.52
CA TRP A 54 7.78 9.89 7.12
C TRP A 54 7.70 8.48 6.54
N ILE A 55 7.93 8.35 5.24
CA ILE A 55 7.90 7.07 4.55
C ILE A 55 9.06 6.20 5.01
N VAL A 56 10.27 6.76 5.12
CA VAL A 56 11.43 6.07 5.69
C VAL A 56 11.14 5.61 7.12
N TRP A 57 10.52 6.45 7.96
CA TRP A 57 10.09 6.06 9.31
C TRP A 57 9.08 4.92 9.32
N ILE A 58 8.07 4.95 8.44
CA ILE A 58 7.08 3.88 8.31
C ILE A 58 7.75 2.57 7.86
N LEU A 59 8.69 2.65 6.91
CA LEU A 59 9.47 1.50 6.44
C LEU A 59 10.33 0.90 7.57
N LEU A 60 11.03 1.74 8.34
CA LEU A 60 11.83 1.33 9.49
C LEU A 60 10.98 0.70 10.60
N ALA A 61 9.85 1.32 10.94
CA ALA A 61 8.93 0.80 11.94
C ALA A 61 8.39 -0.58 11.53
N ASN A 62 7.98 -0.74 10.27
CA ASN A 62 7.54 -2.03 9.74
C ASN A 62 8.67 -3.07 9.78
N LYS A 63 9.89 -2.71 9.36
CA LYS A 63 11.06 -3.61 9.45
C LYS A 63 11.27 -4.09 10.88
N TYR A 64 11.25 -3.18 11.84
CA TYR A 64 11.47 -3.51 13.26
C TYR A 64 10.39 -4.47 13.80
N VAL A 65 9.11 -4.19 13.49
CA VAL A 65 7.99 -5.04 13.90
C VAL A 65 8.12 -6.44 13.29
N PHE A 66 8.42 -6.53 11.99
CA PHE A 66 8.58 -7.82 11.32
C PHE A 66 9.78 -8.61 11.85
N HIS A 67 10.91 -7.95 12.08
CA HIS A 67 12.10 -8.61 12.63
C HIS A 67 11.84 -9.10 14.06
N SER A 68 11.18 -8.29 14.88
CA SER A 68 10.82 -8.66 16.27
C SER A 68 9.82 -9.83 16.30
N ALA A 69 8.84 -9.84 15.40
CA ALA A 69 7.90 -10.95 15.27
C ALA A 69 8.62 -12.24 14.83
N MET A 70 9.55 -12.14 13.88
CA MET A 70 10.36 -13.28 13.44
C MET A 70 11.27 -13.81 14.54
N SER A 71 11.95 -12.96 15.30
CA SER A 71 12.80 -13.39 16.42
C SER A 71 11.98 -14.08 17.51
N TYR A 72 10.77 -13.59 17.76
CA TYR A 72 9.84 -14.22 18.71
C TYR A 72 9.42 -15.62 18.24
N ILE A 73 9.05 -15.77 16.97
CA ILE A 73 8.68 -17.07 16.40
C ILE A 73 9.88 -18.02 16.34
N ALA A 74 11.07 -17.52 16.00
CA ALA A 74 12.29 -18.32 15.97
C ALA A 74 12.66 -18.86 17.35
N SER A 75 12.37 -18.12 18.43
CA SER A 75 12.59 -18.58 19.81
C SER A 75 11.71 -19.76 20.22
N LEU A 76 10.58 -19.98 19.53
CA LEU A 76 9.73 -21.15 19.73
C LEU A 76 10.30 -22.42 19.07
N PHE A 77 11.22 -22.29 18.12
CA PHE A 77 11.77 -23.44 17.40
C PHE A 77 13.00 -24.03 18.13
N PRO A 78 13.08 -25.36 18.30
CA PRO A 78 14.19 -26.02 18.99
C PRO A 78 15.49 -26.08 18.17
N PHE A 79 15.48 -25.70 16.88
CA PHE A 79 16.63 -25.84 15.96
C PHE A 79 17.32 -24.49 15.71
N GLN A 80 18.25 -24.09 16.57
CA GLN A 80 18.84 -22.74 16.54
C GLN A 80 19.66 -22.40 15.27
N GLN A 81 20.31 -23.38 14.64
CA GLN A 81 21.21 -23.13 13.50
C GLN A 81 20.49 -22.77 12.19
N PHE A 82 19.27 -23.27 11.97
CA PHE A 82 18.50 -23.02 10.74
C PHE A 82 17.15 -22.34 10.99
N ALA A 83 16.80 -22.08 12.26
CA ALA A 83 15.52 -21.46 12.62
C ALA A 83 15.33 -20.09 11.96
N ALA A 84 16.38 -19.25 11.90
CA ALA A 84 16.27 -17.91 11.34
C ALA A 84 15.89 -17.93 9.85
N GLU A 85 16.59 -18.72 9.04
CA GLU A 85 16.31 -18.82 7.59
C GLU A 85 14.98 -19.54 7.31
N THR A 86 14.67 -20.60 8.07
CA THR A 86 13.40 -21.33 7.92
C THR A 86 12.22 -20.44 8.26
N VAL A 87 12.28 -19.71 9.38
CA VAL A 87 11.23 -18.77 9.80
C VAL A 87 11.10 -17.65 8.79
N GLN A 88 12.20 -17.13 8.23
CA GLN A 88 12.15 -16.11 7.20
C GLN A 88 11.40 -16.58 5.96
N ILE A 89 11.72 -17.77 5.43
CA ILE A 89 11.05 -18.34 4.25
C ILE A 89 9.56 -18.57 4.55
N LEU A 90 9.24 -19.11 5.73
CA LEU A 90 7.86 -19.43 6.13
C LEU A 90 7.04 -18.15 6.33
N PHE A 91 7.62 -17.12 6.95
CA PHE A 91 7.00 -15.82 7.14
C PHE A 91 6.77 -15.11 5.80
N LEU A 92 7.72 -15.19 4.88
CA LEU A 92 7.65 -14.61 3.55
C LEU A 92 6.60 -15.33 2.68
N LEU A 93 6.52 -16.66 2.77
CA LEU A 93 5.45 -17.45 2.16
C LEU A 93 4.08 -17.06 2.71
N PHE A 94 3.96 -16.94 4.04
CA PHE A 94 2.72 -16.56 4.70
C PHE A 94 2.28 -15.15 4.28
N LEU A 95 3.15 -14.14 4.38
CA LEU A 95 2.84 -12.77 3.98
C LEU A 95 2.50 -12.62 2.50
N THR A 96 3.06 -13.47 1.64
CA THR A 96 2.77 -13.46 0.20
C THR A 96 1.42 -14.11 -0.11
N LEU A 97 1.11 -15.24 0.51
CA LEU A 97 -0.10 -16.03 0.22
C LEU A 97 -1.32 -15.57 1.00
N PHE A 98 -1.12 -14.98 2.17
CA PHE A 98 -2.21 -14.61 3.09
C PHE A 98 -3.12 -13.49 2.55
N PRO A 99 -2.60 -12.36 1.99
CA PRO A 99 -3.47 -11.34 1.42
C PRO A 99 -4.31 -11.85 0.24
N PRO A 100 -3.73 -12.53 -0.79
CA PRO A 100 -4.51 -13.15 -1.85
C PRO A 100 -5.53 -14.15 -1.34
N PHE A 101 -5.18 -14.96 -0.32
CA PHE A 101 -6.10 -15.92 0.28
C PHE A 101 -7.30 -15.22 0.92
N ILE A 102 -7.09 -14.20 1.75
CA ILE A 102 -8.17 -13.38 2.34
C ILE A 102 -9.05 -12.78 1.25
N PHE A 103 -8.46 -12.20 0.20
CA PHE A 103 -9.21 -11.66 -0.92
C PHE A 103 -10.08 -12.71 -1.59
N ILE A 104 -9.57 -13.93 -1.80
CA ILE A 104 -10.35 -15.04 -2.35
C ILE A 104 -11.47 -15.46 -1.39
N THR A 105 -11.21 -15.56 -0.09
CA THR A 105 -12.23 -15.99 0.91
C THR A 105 -13.34 -14.96 1.07
N LEU A 106 -13.00 -13.67 1.16
CA LEU A 106 -13.97 -12.58 1.23
C LEU A 106 -14.78 -12.48 -0.07
N ARG A 107 -14.14 -12.74 -1.20
CA ARG A 107 -14.77 -12.67 -2.53
C ARG A 107 -15.59 -13.91 -2.86
N LYS A 108 -15.35 -15.08 -2.25
CA LYS A 108 -16.24 -16.25 -2.35
C LYS A 108 -17.68 -15.97 -1.90
N ARG A 109 -17.94 -14.92 -1.09
CA ARG A 109 -19.31 -14.47 -0.76
C ARG A 109 -20.04 -13.74 -1.90
N LYS A 110 -19.35 -13.37 -2.99
CA LYS A 110 -19.94 -12.73 -4.18
C LYS A 110 -19.42 -13.43 -5.44
N THR A 111 -20.30 -14.12 -6.16
CA THR A 111 -20.07 -14.85 -7.42
C THR A 111 -19.43 -13.97 -8.51
N VAL A 112 -18.12 -13.76 -8.46
CA VAL A 112 -17.36 -13.07 -9.51
C VAL A 112 -16.00 -13.73 -9.69
N VAL A 113 -15.73 -14.12 -10.94
CA VAL A 113 -14.54 -14.77 -11.52
C VAL A 113 -13.21 -14.35 -10.86
N PRO A 114 -12.28 -15.29 -10.57
CA PRO A 114 -10.96 -14.97 -10.01
C PRO A 114 -10.24 -13.89 -10.82
N PHE A 115 -9.58 -12.95 -10.13
CA PHE A 115 -8.91 -11.82 -10.78
C PHE A 115 -7.74 -12.36 -11.63
N ARG A 116 -7.73 -12.07 -12.93
CA ARG A 116 -6.75 -12.61 -13.90
C ARG A 116 -5.28 -12.31 -13.52
N TYR A 117 -5.05 -11.27 -12.73
CA TYR A 117 -3.72 -10.79 -12.33
C TYR A 117 -3.33 -11.18 -10.90
N THR A 118 -4.03 -12.11 -10.25
CA THR A 118 -3.71 -12.53 -8.86
C THR A 118 -2.26 -13.00 -8.73
N TRP A 119 -1.74 -13.71 -9.72
CA TRP A 119 -0.34 -14.16 -9.75
C TRP A 119 0.67 -13.01 -9.76
N LEU A 120 0.41 -11.97 -10.56
CA LEU A 120 1.28 -10.78 -10.60
C LEU A 120 1.28 -10.04 -9.27
N ILE A 121 0.14 -9.95 -8.59
CA ILE A 121 0.03 -9.34 -7.27
C ILE A 121 0.85 -10.14 -6.24
N CYS A 122 0.76 -11.48 -6.26
CA CYS A 122 1.60 -12.34 -5.41
C CYS A 122 3.09 -12.11 -5.67
N LEU A 123 3.49 -12.03 -6.94
CA LEU A 123 4.89 -11.86 -7.32
C LEU A 123 5.44 -10.49 -6.87
N VAL A 124 4.65 -9.42 -7.04
CA VAL A 124 5.01 -8.07 -6.57
C VAL A 124 5.11 -8.02 -5.04
N LEU A 125 4.16 -8.63 -4.32
CA LEU A 125 4.20 -8.72 -2.86
C LEU A 125 5.43 -9.52 -2.38
N TRP A 126 5.70 -10.65 -3.04
CA TRP A 126 6.86 -11.49 -2.74
C TRP A 126 8.17 -10.71 -2.92
N LEU A 127 8.33 -10.00 -4.04
CA LEU A 127 9.51 -9.16 -4.30
C LEU A 127 9.64 -8.05 -3.25
N PHE A 128 8.55 -7.37 -2.94
CA PHE A 128 8.53 -6.29 -1.95
C PHE A 128 9.00 -6.78 -0.57
N PHE A 129 8.44 -7.89 -0.08
CA PHE A 129 8.84 -8.47 1.20
C PHE A 129 10.25 -9.06 1.17
N SER A 130 10.66 -9.67 0.06
CA SER A 130 12.02 -10.19 -0.11
C SER A 130 13.08 -9.08 -0.01
N ILE A 131 12.83 -7.92 -0.62
CA ILE A 131 13.71 -6.75 -0.49
C ILE A 131 13.74 -6.25 0.96
N LEU A 132 12.58 -6.12 1.60
CA LEU A 132 12.46 -5.70 3.01
C LEU A 132 13.25 -6.61 3.96
N PHE A 133 13.25 -7.93 3.72
CA PHE A 133 13.96 -8.90 4.55
C PHE A 133 15.43 -9.07 4.18
N THR A 134 15.85 -8.71 2.97
CA THR A 134 17.25 -8.79 2.51
C THR A 134 18.10 -7.65 3.09
N VAL A 135 17.52 -6.46 3.27
CA VAL A 135 18.22 -5.32 3.84
C VAL A 135 18.39 -5.52 5.35
N LYS A 136 19.55 -6.06 5.74
CA LYS A 136 19.98 -6.22 7.14
C LYS A 136 20.08 -4.89 7.85
#